data_AF-T1A546-F1
#
_entry.id   AF-T1A546-F1
#
_cell.length_a   1.000
_cell.length_b   1.000
_cell.length_c   1.000
_cell.angle_alpha   90.00
_cell.angle_beta   90.00
_cell.angle_gamma   90.00
#
_symmetry.space_group_name_H-M   'P 1'
#
loop_
_entity.id
_entity.type
_entity.pdbx_description
1 polymer ?
#
loop_
_entity_poly.entity_id
_entity_poly.type
_entity_poly.pdbx_seq_one_letter_code
_entity_poly.pdbx_strand_id
1 'polypeptide(L)'
;DEFVFPPNESPHDFLNRQSCDVVRSCMFQVYRHRNDKNLDPSLAPIPQRIHGDPDLFSTDTQANRAANSVYIKPNIVRPSKRICFLPGHHQIEGNPQASPESYVGAHWQMADPSIAIARRMERKARVSERNRARQMGWQHFDITVDKIKEECERHLDDPVIDALSSFTEIAVQNLPSMGLNGKSEGKDSPASDIIGRVFHIGDMHKFDLLQHQICLLPPRRTVPFMSWRQHVPFAMLLVDFLKPRTLVELGVHYGDSYCAFCQAVAELRLGTSCYGVDTWKGDPHASFYGPEVLADLAAHHDPLYGSFSHLIQSTFDEAVQHFPD
;
A
#
# COMPACT_ATOMS: atom_id res chain seq x y z
N ASP A 1 2.12 3.49 -5.91
CA ASP A 1 3.42 3.48 -6.62
C ASP A 1 4.26 2.29 -6.17
N GLU A 2 3.95 1.73 -5.02
CA GLU A 2 4.56 0.52 -4.50
C GLU A 2 3.60 -0.66 -4.67
N PHE A 3 4.11 -1.78 -5.17
CA PHE A 3 3.41 -3.06 -5.18
C PHE A 3 4.35 -4.12 -4.61
N VAL A 4 3.88 -4.89 -3.63
CA VAL A 4 4.68 -5.87 -2.90
C VAL A 4 3.93 -7.19 -2.75
N PHE A 5 4.66 -8.29 -2.79
CA PHE A 5 4.14 -9.65 -2.74
C PHE A 5 5.20 -10.58 -2.14
N PRO A 6 4.81 -11.67 -1.47
CA PRO A 6 5.76 -12.72 -1.16
C PRO A 6 6.15 -13.45 -2.46
N PRO A 7 7.43 -13.77 -2.67
CA PRO A 7 7.83 -14.54 -3.84
C PRO A 7 7.31 -15.99 -3.74
N ASN A 8 6.72 -16.49 -4.82
CA ASN A 8 6.39 -17.92 -5.02
C ASN A 8 5.38 -18.56 -4.06
N GLU A 9 4.64 -17.79 -3.26
CA GLU A 9 3.58 -18.33 -2.39
C GLU A 9 2.45 -17.32 -2.13
N SER A 10 1.41 -17.74 -1.41
CA SER A 10 0.32 -16.82 -1.04
C SER A 10 0.73 -15.91 0.13
N PRO A 11 0.23 -14.65 0.20
CA PRO A 11 0.41 -13.79 1.37
C PRO A 11 0.00 -14.46 2.68
N HIS A 12 -1.06 -15.27 2.66
CA HIS A 12 -1.54 -15.97 3.83
C HIS A 12 -0.50 -16.98 4.33
N ASP A 13 0.00 -17.85 3.45
CA ASP A 13 0.91 -18.93 3.84
C ASP A 13 2.26 -18.37 4.27
N PHE A 14 2.77 -17.36 3.55
CA PHE A 14 3.99 -16.65 3.93
C PHE A 14 3.87 -16.11 5.35
N LEU A 15 2.78 -15.39 5.66
CA LEU A 15 2.61 -14.72 6.94
C LEU A 15 2.31 -15.70 8.08
N ASN A 16 1.57 -16.78 7.81
CA ASN A 16 1.20 -17.77 8.81
C ASN A 16 2.44 -18.49 9.40
N ARG A 17 3.50 -18.70 8.58
CA ARG A 17 4.75 -19.29 9.05
C ARG A 17 5.74 -18.27 9.65
N GLN A 18 5.45 -16.97 9.62
CA GLN A 18 6.30 -15.95 10.26
C GLN A 18 6.03 -15.85 11.78
N SER A 19 7.02 -16.23 12.59
CA SER A 19 6.98 -16.05 14.05
C SER A 19 7.57 -14.72 14.53
N CYS A 20 8.04 -13.87 13.60
CA CYS A 20 8.72 -12.61 13.89
C CYS A 20 7.74 -11.46 14.14
N ASP A 21 8.28 -10.33 14.61
CA ASP A 21 7.53 -9.10 14.85
C ASP A 21 7.33 -8.30 13.56
N VAL A 22 8.28 -8.34 12.63
CA VAL A 22 8.31 -7.45 11.46
C VAL A 22 8.74 -8.21 10.21
N VAL A 23 7.99 -8.07 9.13
CA VAL A 23 8.41 -8.45 7.77
C VAL A 23 8.68 -7.18 6.98
N ARG A 24 9.82 -7.14 6.30
CA ARG A 24 10.19 -6.02 5.43
C ARG A 24 9.69 -6.27 4.02
N SER A 25 9.35 -5.20 3.31
CA SER A 25 9.22 -5.22 1.87
C SER A 25 10.44 -4.60 1.23
N CYS A 26 10.95 -5.29 0.23
CA CYS A 26 12.11 -4.95 -0.55
C CYS A 26 11.64 -4.54 -1.95
N MET A 27 11.62 -3.24 -2.22
CA MET A 27 11.08 -2.73 -3.48
C MET A 27 12.19 -2.32 -4.44
N PHE A 28 12.19 -2.92 -5.62
CA PHE A 28 13.09 -2.56 -6.70
C PHE A 28 12.62 -1.30 -7.41
N GLN A 29 13.56 -0.42 -7.73
CA GLN A 29 13.27 0.72 -8.59
C GLN A 29 13.14 0.24 -10.03
N VAL A 30 11.95 0.31 -10.58
CA VAL A 30 11.69 -0.10 -11.96
C VAL A 30 11.69 1.10 -12.89
N TYR A 31 12.22 0.88 -14.09
CA TYR A 31 12.37 1.88 -15.14
C TYR A 31 11.76 1.37 -16.45
N ARG A 32 11.50 2.32 -17.35
CA ARG A 32 11.12 1.98 -18.72
C ARG A 32 12.34 1.46 -19.46
N HIS A 33 12.26 0.26 -20.01
CA HIS A 33 13.28 -0.29 -20.88
C HIS A 33 13.10 0.20 -22.33
N ARG A 34 14.15 0.21 -23.14
CA ARG A 34 14.07 0.63 -24.55
C ARG A 34 13.07 -0.18 -25.39
N ASN A 35 12.84 -1.43 -25.00
CA ASN A 35 11.92 -2.34 -25.70
C ASN A 35 10.47 -2.22 -25.20
N ASP A 36 10.22 -1.39 -24.18
CA ASP A 36 8.89 -1.21 -23.62
C ASP A 36 8.00 -0.34 -24.53
N LYS A 37 6.80 -0.86 -24.80
CA LYS A 37 5.74 -0.12 -25.48
C LYS A 37 5.01 0.79 -24.49
N ASN A 38 4.28 1.77 -25.03
CA ASN A 38 3.35 2.57 -24.21
C ASN A 38 2.26 1.66 -23.64
N LEU A 39 1.80 1.96 -22.43
CA LEU A 39 0.67 1.26 -21.82
C LEU A 39 -0.61 1.54 -22.62
N ASP A 40 -1.34 0.48 -22.94
CA ASP A 40 -2.65 0.57 -23.59
C ASP A 40 -3.71 0.03 -22.63
N PRO A 41 -4.57 0.90 -22.05
CA PRO A 41 -5.56 0.49 -21.08
C PRO A 41 -6.69 -0.35 -21.67
N SER A 42 -6.78 -0.48 -23.00
CA SER A 42 -7.76 -1.36 -23.67
C SER A 42 -7.32 -2.82 -23.73
N LEU A 43 -6.03 -3.10 -23.50
CA LEU A 43 -5.47 -4.44 -23.54
C LEU A 43 -5.47 -5.09 -22.15
N ALA A 44 -5.39 -6.42 -22.14
CA ALA A 44 -5.20 -7.17 -20.90
C ALA A 44 -3.91 -6.71 -20.19
N PRO A 45 -3.90 -6.67 -18.85
CA PRO A 45 -2.71 -6.35 -18.09
C PRO A 45 -1.64 -7.41 -18.38
N ILE A 46 -0.47 -6.97 -18.83
CA ILE A 46 0.70 -7.82 -19.00
C ILE A 46 1.82 -7.33 -18.07
N PRO A 47 2.71 -8.23 -17.59
CA PRO A 47 3.93 -7.82 -16.89
C PRO A 47 4.78 -6.94 -17.82
N GLN A 48 4.69 -5.63 -17.63
CA GLN A 48 5.54 -4.62 -18.23
C GLN A 48 6.25 -3.87 -17.10
N ARG A 49 7.42 -3.30 -17.39
CA ARG A 49 8.24 -2.55 -16.41
C ARG A 49 8.81 -3.43 -15.28
N ILE A 50 9.42 -4.55 -15.67
CA ILE A 50 10.20 -5.44 -14.78
C ILE A 50 11.71 -5.19 -14.86
N HIS A 51 12.14 -4.23 -15.69
CA HIS A 51 13.52 -3.81 -15.79
C HIS A 51 13.80 -2.74 -14.75
N GLY A 52 15.00 -2.76 -14.18
CA GLY A 52 15.38 -1.74 -13.23
C GLY A 52 16.68 -2.06 -12.52
N ASP A 53 16.97 -1.29 -11.47
CA ASP A 53 18.20 -1.44 -10.71
C ASP A 53 18.12 -2.69 -9.83
N PRO A 54 18.96 -3.72 -10.08
CA PRO A 54 18.90 -4.96 -9.32
C PRO A 54 19.55 -4.86 -7.94
N ASP A 55 20.33 -3.79 -7.65
CA ASP A 55 21.02 -3.63 -6.38
C ASP A 55 20.12 -2.97 -5.32
N LEU A 56 19.18 -3.77 -4.83
CA LEU A 56 18.22 -3.38 -3.80
C LEU A 56 18.86 -2.81 -2.52
N PHE A 57 20.03 -3.34 -2.13
CA PHE A 57 20.67 -3.01 -0.85
C PHE A 57 21.67 -1.86 -0.97
N SER A 58 21.87 -1.32 -2.16
CA SER A 58 22.77 -0.19 -2.39
C SER A 58 22.50 0.94 -1.40
N THR A 59 23.58 1.38 -0.74
CA THR A 59 23.61 2.58 0.11
C THR A 59 24.12 3.80 -0.66
N ASP A 60 24.47 3.63 -1.93
CA ASP A 60 25.05 4.68 -2.74
C ASP A 60 24.00 5.73 -3.09
N THR A 61 24.36 6.99 -2.86
CA THR A 61 23.51 8.14 -3.23
C THR A 61 24.09 8.83 -4.46
N GLN A 62 23.22 9.27 -5.37
CA GLN A 62 23.60 10.06 -6.55
C GLN A 62 22.94 11.43 -6.48
N ALA A 63 23.48 12.43 -7.16
CA ALA A 63 23.05 13.83 -7.04
C ALA A 63 21.54 14.12 -7.18
N ASN A 64 20.77 13.25 -7.85
CA ASN A 64 19.32 13.36 -8.04
C ASN A 64 18.52 12.13 -7.56
N ARG A 65 19.20 11.12 -6.99
CA ARG A 65 18.65 9.81 -6.66
C ARG A 65 19.09 9.35 -5.27
N ALA A 66 18.11 9.01 -4.44
CA ALA A 66 18.37 8.40 -3.13
C ALA A 66 18.83 6.94 -3.30
N ALA A 67 19.54 6.41 -2.30
CA ALA A 67 20.00 5.03 -2.28
C ALA A 67 18.85 4.02 -2.33
N ASN A 68 19.05 2.86 -2.94
CA ASN A 68 17.99 1.84 -3.08
C ASN A 68 17.54 1.29 -1.72
N SER A 69 18.45 1.20 -0.76
CA SER A 69 18.17 0.78 0.62
C SER A 69 17.04 1.56 1.30
N VAL A 70 16.72 2.79 0.87
CA VAL A 70 15.58 3.56 1.44
C VAL A 70 14.21 2.98 1.07
N TYR A 71 14.16 2.11 0.06
CA TYR A 71 12.97 1.40 -0.41
C TYR A 71 12.80 0.03 0.25
N ILE A 72 13.60 -0.26 1.30
CA ILE A 72 13.36 -1.37 2.21
C ILE A 72 12.54 -0.83 3.38
N LYS A 73 11.29 -1.31 3.52
CA LYS A 73 10.36 -0.77 4.51
C LYS A 73 9.76 -1.85 5.41
N PRO A 74 9.59 -1.59 6.72
CA PRO A 74 8.92 -2.51 7.64
C PRO A 74 7.39 -2.44 7.48
N ASN A 75 6.86 -3.05 6.42
CA ASN A 75 5.46 -2.86 6.01
C ASN A 75 4.46 -3.75 6.76
N ILE A 76 4.90 -4.90 7.30
CA ILE A 76 4.01 -5.82 8.01
C ILE A 76 4.57 -6.01 9.41
N VAL A 77 3.79 -5.58 10.40
CA VAL A 77 4.21 -5.53 11.79
C VAL A 77 3.15 -6.21 12.64
N ARG A 78 3.58 -7.14 13.49
CA ARG A 78 2.73 -7.77 14.48
C ARG A 78 2.40 -6.73 15.55
N PRO A 79 1.12 -6.57 15.93
CA PRO A 79 0.75 -5.60 16.96
C PRO A 79 1.45 -5.96 18.28
N SER A 80 2.30 -5.05 18.77
CA SER A 80 3.07 -5.17 20.00
C SER A 80 3.23 -3.80 20.62
N LYS A 81 3.04 -3.68 21.94
CA LYS A 81 3.14 -2.41 22.70
C LYS A 81 4.54 -1.76 22.66
N ARG A 82 5.54 -2.42 22.07
CA ARG A 82 6.92 -1.95 22.02
C ARG A 82 7.33 -1.37 20.67
N ILE A 83 6.56 -1.58 19.60
CA ILE A 83 6.95 -1.17 18.26
C ILE A 83 6.34 0.18 17.93
N CYS A 84 7.20 1.18 17.68
CA CYS A 84 6.79 2.52 17.30
C CYS A 84 7.36 2.86 15.93
N PHE A 85 6.52 3.29 14.99
CA PHE A 85 6.99 3.80 13.71
C PHE A 85 7.51 5.22 13.86
N LEU A 86 8.66 5.48 13.24
CA LEU A 86 9.17 6.84 13.11
C LEU A 86 8.48 7.58 11.95
N PRO A 87 8.46 8.92 11.96
CA PRO A 87 7.91 9.71 10.87
C PRO A 87 8.43 9.26 9.50
N GLY A 88 7.52 9.03 8.56
CA GLY A 88 7.82 8.51 7.22
C GLY A 88 7.80 6.98 7.10
N HIS A 89 7.61 6.24 8.20
CA HIS A 89 7.43 4.78 8.22
C HIS A 89 8.58 3.95 7.64
N HIS A 90 9.78 4.53 7.50
CA HIS A 90 10.98 3.82 7.05
C HIS A 90 11.69 3.08 8.18
N GLN A 91 11.43 3.48 9.43
CA GLN A 91 12.13 2.99 10.61
C GLN A 91 11.13 2.70 11.73
N ILE A 92 11.51 1.76 12.58
CA ILE A 92 10.76 1.32 13.75
C ILE A 92 11.69 1.25 14.95
N GLU A 93 11.18 1.66 16.10
CA GLU A 93 11.83 1.52 17.40
C GLU A 93 11.32 0.29 18.14
N GLY A 94 12.01 -0.12 19.23
CA GLY A 94 11.55 -1.22 20.09
C GLY A 94 12.27 -2.57 19.91
N ASN A 95 13.39 -2.61 19.17
CA ASN A 95 14.18 -3.82 18.89
C ASN A 95 13.35 -5.03 18.43
N PRO A 96 12.51 -4.89 17.38
CA PRO A 96 11.67 -5.98 16.92
C PRO A 96 12.49 -7.10 16.29
N GLN A 97 12.03 -8.34 16.46
CA GLN A 97 12.55 -9.47 15.71
C GLN A 97 12.10 -9.35 14.25
N ALA A 98 13.04 -9.07 13.35
CA ALA A 98 12.77 -9.03 11.92
C ALA A 98 12.76 -10.44 11.32
N SER A 99 11.85 -10.68 10.37
CA SER A 99 11.87 -11.88 9.53
C SER A 99 13.20 -11.96 8.77
N PRO A 100 13.77 -13.17 8.59
CA PRO A 100 14.86 -13.39 7.66
C PRO A 100 14.40 -13.28 6.19
N GLU A 101 13.09 -13.32 5.94
CA GLU A 101 12.50 -13.24 4.61
C GLU A 101 11.78 -11.91 4.42
N SER A 102 11.72 -11.47 3.17
CA SER A 102 11.08 -10.20 2.81
C SER A 102 10.02 -10.43 1.76
N TYR A 103 8.99 -9.58 1.79
CA TYR A 103 8.21 -9.34 0.59
C TYR A 103 9.12 -8.72 -0.45
N VAL A 104 8.88 -9.03 -1.72
CA VAL A 104 9.52 -8.41 -2.86
C VAL A 104 8.51 -7.50 -3.54
N GLY A 105 8.98 -6.42 -4.15
CA GLY A 105 8.08 -5.54 -4.86
C GLY A 105 8.77 -4.62 -5.84
N ALA A 106 7.97 -3.78 -6.47
CA ALA A 106 8.43 -2.75 -7.38
C ALA A 106 7.97 -1.38 -6.89
N HIS A 107 8.84 -0.41 -7.02
CA HIS A 107 8.56 1.00 -6.81
C HIS A 107 8.52 1.71 -8.17
N TRP A 108 7.31 2.08 -8.59
CA TRP A 108 6.98 2.52 -9.94
C TRP A 108 7.11 4.03 -10.16
N GLN A 109 7.72 4.76 -9.22
CA GLN A 109 7.83 6.21 -9.36
C GLN A 109 8.59 6.62 -10.63
N MET A 110 9.57 5.82 -11.06
CA MET A 110 10.40 6.08 -12.24
C MET A 110 10.07 5.19 -13.45
N ALA A 111 8.99 4.40 -13.36
CA ALA A 111 8.62 3.39 -14.36
C ALA A 111 8.28 3.96 -15.75
N ASP A 112 7.89 5.24 -15.82
CA ASP A 112 7.71 5.96 -17.08
C ASP A 112 8.10 7.44 -16.89
N PRO A 113 8.84 8.06 -17.83
CA PRO A 113 9.26 9.45 -17.71
C PRO A 113 8.10 10.43 -17.51
N SER A 114 6.95 10.21 -18.16
CA SER A 114 5.81 11.13 -18.04
C SER A 114 5.22 11.12 -16.62
N ILE A 115 5.08 9.93 -16.04
CA ILE A 115 4.62 9.72 -14.66
C ILE A 115 5.63 10.29 -13.66
N ALA A 116 6.92 10.02 -13.89
CA ALA A 116 8.01 10.49 -13.05
C ALA A 116 8.07 12.03 -13.01
N ILE A 117 7.99 12.69 -14.18
CA ILE A 117 7.99 14.15 -14.31
C ILE A 117 6.81 14.75 -13.55
N ALA A 118 5.59 14.30 -13.85
CA ALA A 118 4.38 14.85 -13.22
C ALA A 118 4.48 14.78 -11.69
N ARG A 119 4.81 13.61 -11.15
CA ARG A 119 4.90 13.39 -9.69
C ARG A 119 6.03 14.16 -9.04
N ARG A 120 7.23 14.14 -9.61
CA ARG A 120 8.40 14.78 -9.00
C ARG A 120 8.28 16.31 -9.02
N MET A 121 7.67 16.89 -10.06
CA MET A 121 7.41 18.33 -10.12
C MET A 121 6.36 18.75 -9.09
N GLU A 122 5.28 17.99 -8.95
CA GLU A 122 4.27 18.24 -7.92
C GLU A 122 4.87 18.10 -6.51
N ARG A 123 5.67 17.05 -6.27
CA ARG A 123 6.34 16.83 -4.97
C ARG A 123 7.34 17.93 -4.65
N LYS A 124 8.12 18.40 -5.63
CA LYS A 124 9.03 19.56 -5.49
C LYS A 124 8.29 20.81 -5.00
N ALA A 125 7.11 21.07 -5.55
CA ALA A 125 6.29 22.22 -5.19
C ALA A 125 5.75 22.14 -3.75
N ARG A 126 5.54 20.92 -3.22
CA ARG A 126 4.96 20.67 -1.89
C ARG A 126 5.99 20.43 -0.77
N VAL A 127 7.29 20.56 -1.03
CA VAL A 127 8.31 20.37 0.01
C VAL A 127 8.28 21.53 1.01
N SER A 128 7.92 21.25 2.26
CA SER A 128 7.88 22.23 3.34
C SER A 128 9.27 22.79 3.71
N GLU A 129 9.31 24.01 4.22
CA GLU A 129 10.55 24.64 4.71
C GLU A 129 11.23 23.83 5.80
N ARG A 130 10.44 23.22 6.70
CA ARG A 130 10.94 22.31 7.74
C ARG A 130 11.68 21.11 7.13
N ASN A 131 11.14 20.51 6.07
CA ASN A 131 11.79 19.38 5.40
C ASN A 131 13.07 19.82 4.70
N ARG A 132 13.07 21.01 4.07
CA ARG A 132 14.28 21.61 3.47
C ARG A 132 15.37 21.84 4.51
N ALA A 133 15.01 22.46 5.65
CA ALA A 133 15.94 22.71 6.74
C ALA A 133 16.54 21.41 7.32
N ARG A 134 15.76 20.33 7.33
CA ARG A 134 16.17 19.00 7.82
C ARG A 134 16.75 18.08 6.74
N GLN A 135 16.92 18.54 5.50
CA GLN A 135 17.39 17.73 4.37
C GLN A 135 16.53 16.47 4.10
N MET A 136 15.25 16.48 4.50
CA MET A 136 14.34 15.35 4.31
C MET A 136 13.72 15.40 2.91
N GLY A 137 13.98 14.35 2.12
CA GLY A 137 13.56 14.30 0.71
C GLY A 137 14.37 15.22 -0.19
N TRP A 138 15.65 15.43 0.14
CA TRP A 138 16.59 16.30 -0.57
C TRP A 138 16.64 16.10 -2.08
N GLN A 139 16.42 14.86 -2.56
CA GLN A 139 16.38 14.56 -3.99
C GLN A 139 15.29 15.33 -4.75
N HIS A 140 14.32 15.93 -4.04
CA HIS A 140 13.24 16.72 -4.62
C HIS A 140 13.48 18.23 -4.60
N PHE A 141 14.53 18.74 -3.94
CA PHE A 141 14.68 20.18 -3.71
C PHE A 141 15.02 20.93 -5.00
N ASP A 142 16.04 20.45 -5.71
CA ASP A 142 16.59 21.05 -6.93
C ASP A 142 16.43 20.14 -8.16
N ILE A 143 15.45 19.24 -8.10
CA ILE A 143 15.11 18.37 -9.23
C ILE A 143 14.51 19.20 -10.37
N THR A 144 14.87 18.88 -11.61
CA THR A 144 14.34 19.49 -12.83
C THR A 144 13.78 18.41 -13.74
N VAL A 145 12.98 18.80 -14.74
CA VAL A 145 12.49 17.87 -15.77
C VAL A 145 13.65 17.17 -16.47
N ASP A 146 14.71 17.91 -16.81
CA ASP A 146 15.87 17.34 -17.51
C ASP A 146 16.63 16.33 -16.65
N LYS A 147 16.86 16.63 -15.36
CA LYS A 147 17.47 15.68 -14.42
C LYS A 147 16.66 14.38 -14.26
N ILE A 148 15.34 14.45 -14.38
CA ILE A 148 14.48 13.24 -14.32
C ILE A 148 14.63 12.43 -15.61
N LYS A 149 14.64 13.10 -16.76
CA LYS A 149 14.85 12.44 -18.06
C LYS A 149 16.22 11.78 -18.12
N GLU A 150 17.28 12.48 -17.72
CA GLU A 150 18.64 11.95 -17.63
C GLU A 150 18.70 10.68 -16.76
N GLU A 151 18.01 10.67 -15.62
CA GLU A 151 17.93 9.46 -14.79
C GLU A 151 17.21 8.32 -15.53
N CYS A 152 16.03 8.57 -16.12
CA CYS A 152 15.33 7.55 -16.90
C CYS A 152 16.16 7.02 -18.08
N GLU A 153 16.93 7.88 -18.75
CA GLU A 153 17.79 7.51 -19.89
C GLU A 153 18.94 6.58 -19.47
N ARG A 154 19.54 6.80 -18.29
CA ARG A 154 20.57 5.91 -17.74
C ARG A 154 20.08 4.47 -17.53
N HIS A 155 18.77 4.30 -17.38
CA HIS A 155 18.13 3.03 -17.02
C HIS A 155 17.34 2.38 -18.18
N LEU A 156 17.52 2.86 -19.42
CA LEU A 156 16.86 2.29 -20.61
C LEU A 156 17.29 0.85 -20.93
N ASP A 157 18.42 0.42 -20.40
CA ASP A 157 19.08 -0.88 -20.63
C ASP A 157 19.23 -1.71 -19.37
N ASP A 158 18.55 -1.32 -18.29
CA ASP A 158 18.59 -2.06 -17.04
C ASP A 158 18.15 -3.51 -17.24
N PRO A 159 18.73 -4.45 -16.50
CA PRO A 159 18.38 -5.86 -16.62
C PRO A 159 16.95 -6.11 -16.13
N VAL A 160 16.40 -7.27 -16.53
CA VAL A 160 15.19 -7.81 -15.89
C VAL A 160 15.49 -8.13 -14.44
N ILE A 161 14.59 -7.73 -13.54
CA ILE A 161 14.64 -8.13 -12.14
C ILE A 161 13.89 -9.47 -12.01
N ASP A 162 14.63 -10.57 -11.89
CA ASP A 162 14.06 -11.93 -11.84
C ASP A 162 13.04 -12.11 -10.71
N ALA A 163 13.23 -11.42 -9.59
CA ALA A 163 12.31 -11.48 -8.48
C ALA A 163 10.92 -10.89 -8.82
N LEU A 164 10.81 -10.07 -9.87
CA LEU A 164 9.54 -9.53 -10.41
C LEU A 164 8.98 -10.36 -11.57
N SER A 165 9.79 -11.23 -12.19
CA SER A 165 9.38 -12.06 -13.32
C SER A 165 8.70 -13.36 -12.87
N SER A 166 8.86 -13.76 -11.61
CA SER A 166 8.36 -15.00 -10.99
C SER A 166 6.83 -15.22 -11.05
N PHE A 167 6.03 -14.22 -11.46
CA PHE A 167 4.62 -14.42 -11.77
C PHE A 167 4.35 -15.08 -13.14
N THR A 168 5.37 -15.24 -13.99
CA THR A 168 5.19 -15.70 -15.37
C THR A 168 4.98 -17.20 -15.54
N GLU A 169 5.34 -18.06 -14.57
CA GLU A 169 5.15 -19.52 -14.74
C GLU A 169 3.73 -20.01 -14.37
N ILE A 170 3.00 -19.31 -13.50
CA ILE A 170 1.66 -19.76 -13.05
C ILE A 170 0.53 -19.22 -13.95
N ALA A 171 0.72 -18.05 -14.59
CA ALA A 171 -0.34 -17.40 -15.35
C ALA A 171 -0.51 -17.92 -16.79
N VAL A 172 0.53 -18.54 -17.37
CA VAL A 172 0.51 -18.95 -18.79
C VAL A 172 -0.03 -20.37 -19.01
N GLN A 173 -0.09 -21.22 -17.98
CA GLN A 173 -0.57 -22.61 -18.12
C GLN A 173 -2.10 -22.78 -18.05
N ASN A 174 -2.88 -21.73 -17.76
CA ASN A 174 -4.34 -21.83 -17.59
C ASN A 174 -5.18 -21.09 -18.65
N LEU A 175 -4.61 -20.77 -19.82
CA LEU A 175 -5.42 -20.45 -20.99
C LEU A 175 -5.84 -21.76 -21.67
N PRO A 176 -7.13 -22.11 -21.73
CA PRO A 176 -7.57 -23.29 -22.49
C PRO A 176 -7.31 -23.03 -23.97
N SER A 177 -6.25 -23.64 -24.50
CA SER A 177 -6.13 -23.82 -25.94
C SER A 177 -7.10 -24.91 -26.36
N MET A 178 -8.05 -24.54 -27.23
CA MET A 178 -8.88 -25.50 -27.93
C MET A 178 -8.01 -26.57 -28.58
N GLY A 179 -8.51 -27.80 -28.49
CA GLY A 179 -7.72 -29.00 -28.69
C GLY A 179 -7.18 -29.20 -30.10
N LEU A 180 -6.14 -30.03 -30.16
CA LEU A 180 -5.85 -30.91 -31.28
C LEU A 180 -5.14 -32.17 -30.72
N ASN A 181 -5.55 -33.31 -31.27
CA ASN A 181 -5.20 -34.67 -30.87
C ASN A 181 -3.70 -34.96 -30.77
N GLY A 182 -3.32 -35.87 -29.85
CA GLY A 182 -2.05 -36.59 -29.91
C GLY A 182 -1.78 -37.47 -28.69
N LYS A 183 -1.99 -38.79 -28.83
CA LYS A 183 -1.51 -39.81 -27.89
C LYS A 183 0.02 -39.93 -27.97
N SER A 184 0.71 -40.09 -26.84
CA SER A 184 1.85 -41.00 -26.73
C SER A 184 2.17 -41.34 -25.26
N GLU A 185 2.32 -42.64 -25.03
CA GLU A 185 2.72 -43.30 -23.78
C GLU A 185 4.24 -43.20 -23.54
N GLY A 186 4.67 -43.25 -22.27
CA GLY A 186 5.83 -44.05 -21.86
C GLY A 186 7.01 -43.38 -21.15
N LYS A 187 7.21 -43.82 -19.89
CA LYS A 187 8.46 -44.14 -19.15
C LYS A 187 9.08 -43.12 -18.18
N ASP A 188 8.81 -43.39 -16.90
CA ASP A 188 9.74 -43.73 -15.81
C ASP A 188 11.02 -42.90 -15.56
N SER A 189 11.03 -42.20 -14.42
CA SER A 189 12.20 -42.14 -13.52
C SER A 189 11.74 -41.72 -12.10
N PRO A 190 12.38 -42.20 -11.02
CA PRO A 190 11.73 -42.45 -9.75
C PRO A 190 11.91 -41.30 -8.74
N ALA A 191 10.79 -40.81 -8.23
CA ALA A 191 10.75 -40.04 -6.98
C ALA A 191 9.46 -40.37 -6.21
N SER A 192 9.14 -41.66 -6.09
CA SER A 192 8.20 -42.17 -5.11
C SER A 192 9.02 -42.70 -3.94
N ASP A 193 9.13 -41.92 -2.87
CA ASP A 193 9.16 -42.39 -1.48
C ASP A 193 9.53 -41.23 -0.54
N ILE A 194 8.59 -40.29 -0.35
CA ILE A 194 8.34 -39.72 0.98
C ILE A 194 6.81 -39.70 1.14
N ILE A 195 6.28 -40.81 1.65
CA ILE A 195 4.97 -40.87 2.28
C ILE A 195 5.04 -39.96 3.51
N GLY A 196 4.69 -38.69 3.32
CA GLY A 196 4.63 -37.66 4.35
C GLY A 196 3.23 -37.11 4.44
N ARG A 197 2.46 -37.60 5.43
CA ARG A 197 1.24 -37.02 6.03
C ARG A 197 0.40 -36.15 5.10
N VAL A 198 -0.74 -36.70 4.67
CA VAL A 198 -1.92 -35.90 4.29
C VAL A 198 -2.24 -34.99 5.48
N PHE A 199 -1.84 -33.72 5.40
CA PHE A 199 -2.36 -32.72 6.31
C PHE A 199 -3.82 -32.51 5.94
N HIS A 200 -4.72 -32.84 6.87
CA HIS A 200 -6.09 -32.37 6.80
C HIS A 200 -6.03 -30.85 6.77
N ILE A 201 -6.51 -30.28 5.66
CA ILE A 201 -6.89 -28.88 5.56
C ILE A 201 -8.02 -28.71 6.58
N GLY A 202 -7.66 -28.39 7.83
CA GLY A 202 -8.60 -27.87 8.81
C GLY A 202 -9.12 -26.55 8.25
N ASP A 203 -10.44 -26.40 8.25
CA ASP A 203 -11.21 -25.34 7.61
C ASP A 203 -10.45 -24.02 7.45
N MET A 204 -9.86 -23.84 6.27
CA MET A 204 -9.51 -22.52 5.79
C MET A 204 -10.82 -21.74 5.77
N HIS A 205 -10.91 -20.67 6.55
CA HIS A 205 -11.91 -19.64 6.26
C HIS A 205 -11.55 -19.10 4.86
N LYS A 206 -12.17 -19.66 3.83
CA LYS A 206 -12.17 -19.09 2.48
C LYS A 206 -12.69 -17.66 2.65
N PHE A 207 -11.80 -16.69 2.49
CA PHE A 207 -12.20 -15.30 2.38
C PHE A 207 -13.12 -15.18 1.18
N ASP A 208 -14.40 -14.93 1.46
CA ASP A 208 -15.43 -14.73 0.46
C ASP A 208 -16.01 -13.33 0.65
N LEU A 209 -15.72 -12.44 -0.30
CA LEU A 209 -16.22 -11.07 -0.31
C LEU A 209 -17.75 -11.00 -0.19
N LEU A 210 -18.47 -12.03 -0.65
CA LEU A 210 -19.93 -12.09 -0.56
C LEU A 210 -20.43 -12.26 0.88
N GLN A 211 -19.58 -12.73 1.80
CA GLN A 211 -19.88 -12.77 3.23
C GLN A 211 -19.73 -11.41 3.91
N HIS A 212 -19.08 -10.45 3.24
CA HIS A 212 -18.79 -9.12 3.75
C HIS A 212 -19.52 -8.04 2.94
N GLN A 213 -20.85 -8.15 2.88
CA GLN A 213 -21.69 -7.31 2.02
C GLN A 213 -21.56 -5.81 2.31
N ILE A 214 -21.03 -5.43 3.48
CA ILE A 214 -20.82 -4.02 3.82
C ILE A 214 -19.94 -3.30 2.80
N CYS A 215 -18.94 -3.97 2.20
CA CYS A 215 -18.04 -3.35 1.23
C CYS A 215 -18.71 -3.07 -0.13
N LEU A 216 -19.92 -3.58 -0.34
CA LEU A 216 -20.71 -3.38 -1.55
C LEU A 216 -21.75 -2.26 -1.38
N LEU A 217 -21.93 -1.74 -0.16
CA LEU A 217 -22.86 -0.64 0.06
C LEU A 217 -22.32 0.67 -0.52
N PRO A 218 -23.17 1.48 -1.16
CA PRO A 218 -22.77 2.79 -1.61
C PRO A 218 -22.43 3.68 -0.41
N PRO A 219 -21.37 4.51 -0.50
CA PRO A 219 -21.08 5.47 0.55
C PRO A 219 -22.21 6.50 0.65
N ARG A 220 -22.65 6.79 1.88
CA ARG A 220 -23.65 7.84 2.17
C ARG A 220 -23.08 9.25 2.03
N ARG A 221 -21.77 9.40 2.22
CA ARG A 221 -21.05 10.65 1.99
C ARG A 221 -20.25 10.54 0.70
N THR A 222 -20.34 11.57 -0.14
CA THR A 222 -19.48 11.72 -1.31
C THR A 222 -18.96 13.14 -1.35
N VAL A 223 -17.65 13.30 -1.34
CA VAL A 223 -16.98 14.61 -1.37
C VAL A 223 -16.44 14.90 -2.78
N PRO A 224 -16.17 16.15 -3.17
CA PRO A 224 -15.70 16.49 -4.52
C PRO A 224 -14.29 15.96 -4.88
N PHE A 225 -13.59 15.35 -3.92
CA PHE A 225 -12.26 14.78 -4.10
C PHE A 225 -12.31 13.25 -4.24
N MET A 226 -11.36 12.68 -4.99
CA MET A 226 -11.32 11.24 -5.29
C MET A 226 -10.31 10.45 -4.44
N SER A 227 -9.65 11.08 -3.48
CA SER A 227 -8.52 10.48 -2.73
C SER A 227 -8.90 9.20 -1.98
N TRP A 228 -10.13 9.09 -1.48
CA TRP A 228 -10.61 7.91 -0.74
C TRP A 228 -11.76 7.17 -1.40
N ARG A 229 -12.42 7.76 -2.41
CA ARG A 229 -13.63 7.18 -3.04
C ARG A 229 -13.46 5.73 -3.50
N GLN A 230 -12.33 5.39 -4.12
CA GLN A 230 -12.05 4.02 -4.59
C GLN A 230 -11.65 3.06 -3.46
N HIS A 231 -11.31 3.59 -2.29
CA HIS A 231 -10.92 2.85 -1.09
C HIS A 231 -12.07 2.67 -0.09
N VAL A 232 -13.23 3.28 -0.31
CA VAL A 232 -14.42 3.12 0.54
C VAL A 232 -14.80 1.64 0.78
N PRO A 233 -14.84 0.76 -0.25
CA PRO A 233 -15.12 -0.66 -0.02
C PRO A 233 -14.13 -1.30 0.96
N PHE A 234 -12.86 -0.95 0.85
CA PHE A 234 -11.80 -1.43 1.74
C PHE A 234 -11.97 -0.91 3.17
N ALA A 235 -12.29 0.38 3.34
CA ALA A 235 -12.55 0.97 4.65
C ALA A 235 -13.71 0.27 5.37
N MET A 236 -14.81 0.03 4.67
CA MET A 236 -15.98 -0.67 5.21
C MET A 236 -15.67 -2.14 5.54
N LEU A 237 -14.92 -2.82 4.67
CA LEU A 237 -14.47 -4.18 4.87
C LEU A 237 -13.63 -4.31 6.15
N LEU A 238 -12.69 -3.38 6.38
CA LEU A 238 -11.85 -3.39 7.58
C LEU A 238 -12.65 -3.36 8.88
N VAL A 239 -13.73 -2.59 8.94
CA VAL A 239 -14.60 -2.52 10.12
C VAL A 239 -15.30 -3.85 10.38
N ASP A 240 -15.79 -4.51 9.34
CA ASP A 240 -16.44 -5.82 9.45
C ASP A 240 -15.49 -6.92 9.91
N PHE A 241 -14.27 -6.91 9.37
CA PHE A 241 -13.22 -7.84 9.79
C PHE A 241 -12.78 -7.64 11.23
N LEU A 242 -12.45 -6.40 11.59
CA LEU A 242 -11.77 -6.11 12.85
C LEU A 242 -12.74 -5.91 14.01
N LYS A 243 -13.99 -5.50 13.73
CA LYS A 243 -15.01 -5.14 14.73
C LYS A 243 -14.41 -4.32 15.88
N PRO A 244 -13.75 -3.19 15.57
CA PRO A 244 -12.94 -2.48 16.55
C PRO A 244 -13.80 -1.99 17.72
N ARG A 245 -13.25 -2.00 18.93
CA ARG A 245 -13.92 -1.35 20.08
C ARG A 245 -13.81 0.18 20.00
N THR A 246 -12.67 0.65 19.49
CA THR A 246 -12.38 2.07 19.30
C THR A 246 -11.76 2.25 17.92
N LEU A 247 -12.27 3.22 17.17
CA LEU A 247 -11.72 3.63 15.88
C LEU A 247 -11.31 5.10 15.97
N VAL A 248 -10.07 5.39 15.60
CA VAL A 248 -9.55 6.76 15.55
C VAL A 248 -9.01 7.02 14.14
N GLU A 249 -9.49 8.06 13.48
CA GLU A 249 -8.91 8.57 12.24
C GLU A 249 -8.19 9.88 12.50
N LEU A 250 -6.94 9.97 12.03
CA LEU A 250 -6.12 11.18 12.10
C LEU A 250 -6.05 11.81 10.70
N GLY A 251 -6.49 13.06 10.58
CA GLY A 251 -6.56 13.77 9.30
C GLY A 251 -7.85 13.47 8.55
N VAL A 252 -8.99 13.75 9.17
CA VAL A 252 -10.34 13.48 8.64
C VAL A 252 -10.63 14.25 7.36
N HIS A 253 -10.09 15.45 7.21
CA HIS A 253 -10.30 16.29 6.03
C HIS A 253 -11.81 16.51 5.75
N TYR A 254 -12.27 16.24 4.52
CA TYR A 254 -13.70 16.27 4.16
C TYR A 254 -14.49 15.05 4.66
N GLY A 255 -13.89 14.05 5.32
CA GLY A 255 -14.56 12.94 5.98
C GLY A 255 -15.04 11.79 5.08
N ASP A 256 -14.45 11.61 3.89
CA ASP A 256 -14.83 10.54 2.95
C ASP A 256 -14.58 9.14 3.55
N SER A 257 -13.38 8.90 4.06
CA SER A 257 -13.01 7.66 4.76
C SER A 257 -13.66 7.54 6.13
N TYR A 258 -13.63 8.61 6.93
CA TYR A 258 -14.25 8.61 8.26
C TYR A 258 -15.72 8.22 8.22
N CYS A 259 -16.50 8.85 7.33
CA CYS A 259 -17.92 8.53 7.22
C CYS A 259 -18.15 7.13 6.65
N ALA A 260 -17.25 6.58 5.82
CA ALA A 260 -17.34 5.18 5.40
C ALA A 260 -17.11 4.22 6.58
N PHE A 261 -16.15 4.49 7.45
CA PHE A 261 -15.94 3.73 8.69
C PHE A 261 -17.16 3.80 9.61
N CYS A 262 -17.68 5.01 9.88
CA CYS A 262 -18.87 5.21 10.72
C CYS A 262 -20.11 4.55 10.11
N GLN A 263 -20.29 4.61 8.79
CA GLN A 263 -21.36 3.91 8.09
C GLN A 263 -21.27 2.41 8.33
N ALA A 264 -20.09 1.80 8.18
CA ALA A 264 -19.90 0.38 8.44
C ALA A 264 -20.22 0.02 9.90
N VAL A 265 -19.76 0.82 10.87
CA VAL A 265 -20.08 0.62 12.30
C VAL A 265 -21.60 0.64 12.54
N ALA A 266 -22.30 1.61 11.96
CA ALA A 266 -23.75 1.75 12.12
C ALA A 266 -24.53 0.60 11.48
N GLU A 267 -24.20 0.22 10.24
CA GLU A 267 -24.87 -0.86 9.50
C GLU A 267 -24.65 -2.23 10.16
N LEU A 268 -23.44 -2.47 10.67
CA LEU A 268 -23.07 -3.69 11.38
C LEU A 268 -23.50 -3.69 12.86
N ARG A 269 -24.06 -2.56 13.34
CA ARG A 269 -24.54 -2.36 14.73
C ARG A 269 -23.48 -2.69 15.78
N LEU A 270 -22.25 -2.23 15.54
CA LEU A 270 -21.13 -2.46 16.45
C LEU A 270 -21.18 -1.49 17.62
N GLY A 271 -20.77 -1.95 18.81
CA GLY A 271 -20.52 -1.09 19.97
C GLY A 271 -19.19 -0.35 19.89
N THR A 272 -18.85 0.17 18.71
CA THR A 272 -17.59 0.87 18.43
C THR A 272 -17.71 2.34 18.78
N SER A 273 -16.75 2.90 19.52
CA SER A 273 -16.61 4.34 19.67
C SER A 273 -15.69 4.90 18.57
N CYS A 274 -16.14 5.93 17.86
CA CYS A 274 -15.39 6.52 16.75
C CYS A 274 -14.92 7.95 17.08
N TYR A 275 -13.70 8.28 16.67
CA TYR A 275 -13.12 9.61 16.86
C TYR A 275 -12.40 10.07 15.59
N GLY A 276 -12.82 11.21 15.05
CA GLY A 276 -12.21 11.85 13.91
C GLY A 276 -11.44 13.07 14.36
N VAL A 277 -10.11 13.04 14.26
CA VAL A 277 -9.23 14.13 14.72
C VAL A 277 -8.66 14.88 13.53
N ASP A 278 -8.89 16.19 13.48
CA ASP A 278 -8.27 17.09 12.52
C ASP A 278 -8.24 18.51 13.10
N THR A 279 -7.41 19.38 12.55
CA THR A 279 -7.47 20.82 12.85
C THR A 279 -8.58 21.52 12.05
N TRP A 280 -8.96 20.95 10.91
CA TRP A 280 -9.76 21.57 9.85
C TRP A 280 -9.29 22.96 9.40
N LYS A 281 -8.00 23.24 9.56
CA LYS A 281 -7.34 24.41 8.99
C LYS A 281 -6.63 24.08 7.68
N GLY A 282 -6.53 22.78 7.37
CA GLY A 282 -5.66 22.24 6.34
C GLY A 282 -4.18 22.39 6.68
N ASP A 283 -3.35 21.87 5.79
CA ASP A 283 -1.90 21.90 5.94
C ASP A 283 -1.23 21.95 4.54
N PRO A 284 0.10 22.19 4.47
CA PRO A 284 0.81 22.23 3.19
C PRO A 284 0.71 20.96 2.33
N HIS A 285 0.34 19.81 2.90
CA HIS A 285 0.14 18.53 2.22
C HIS A 285 -1.31 18.32 1.75
N ALA A 286 -2.31 18.80 2.49
CA ALA A 286 -3.74 18.67 2.22
C ALA A 286 -4.37 19.90 1.55
N SER A 287 -3.61 20.98 1.38
CA SER A 287 -4.10 22.34 1.08
C SER A 287 -4.85 22.95 2.25
N PHE A 288 -4.88 24.28 2.31
CA PHE A 288 -5.66 25.02 3.32
C PHE A 288 -7.13 25.05 2.89
N TYR A 289 -8.03 24.87 3.85
CA TYR A 289 -9.47 24.94 3.64
C TYR A 289 -10.12 25.62 4.85
N GLY A 290 -11.30 26.21 4.64
CA GLY A 290 -11.93 27.04 5.65
C GLY A 290 -12.86 26.26 6.58
N PRO A 291 -13.43 26.95 7.59
CA PRO A 291 -14.32 26.36 8.59
C PRO A 291 -15.57 25.71 7.99
N GLU A 292 -15.94 26.05 6.75
CA GLU A 292 -17.04 25.44 6.00
C GLU A 292 -16.87 23.93 5.83
N VAL A 293 -15.65 23.40 5.80
CA VAL A 293 -15.41 21.96 5.65
C VAL A 293 -15.88 21.20 6.87
N LEU A 294 -15.51 21.66 8.07
CA LEU A 294 -15.97 21.04 9.32
C LEU A 294 -17.48 21.21 9.47
N ALA A 295 -18.02 22.38 9.14
CA ALA A 295 -19.46 22.64 9.24
C ALA A 295 -20.27 21.71 8.31
N ASP A 296 -19.85 21.55 7.05
CA ASP A 296 -20.47 20.61 6.10
C ASP A 296 -20.37 19.15 6.58
N LEU A 297 -19.18 18.75 7.04
CA LEU A 297 -18.97 17.42 7.56
C LEU A 297 -19.87 17.15 8.78
N ALA A 298 -19.90 18.04 9.75
CA ALA A 298 -20.72 17.91 10.95
C ALA A 298 -22.23 17.83 10.61
N ALA A 299 -22.70 18.64 9.65
CA ALA A 299 -24.08 18.60 9.18
C ALA A 299 -24.49 17.24 8.60
N HIS A 300 -23.56 16.53 7.97
CA HIS A 300 -23.77 15.14 7.51
C HIS A 300 -23.58 14.12 8.64
N HIS A 301 -22.53 14.28 9.44
CA HIS A 301 -22.03 13.32 10.40
C HIS A 301 -22.92 13.21 11.65
N ASP A 302 -23.22 14.33 12.30
CA ASP A 302 -23.83 14.32 13.64
C ASP A 302 -25.23 13.68 13.66
N PRO A 303 -26.12 13.93 12.67
CA PRO A 303 -27.43 13.29 12.64
C PRO A 303 -27.38 11.77 12.46
N LEU A 304 -26.32 11.26 11.83
CA LEU A 304 -26.18 9.83 11.48
C LEU A 304 -25.35 9.05 12.50
N TYR A 305 -24.31 9.67 13.06
CA TYR A 305 -23.26 8.98 13.79
C TYR A 305 -22.97 9.59 15.17
N GLY A 306 -23.56 10.76 15.50
CA GLY A 306 -23.26 11.49 16.75
C GLY A 306 -23.57 10.76 18.05
N SER A 307 -24.27 9.62 18.00
CA SER A 307 -24.52 8.75 19.16
C SER A 307 -23.30 7.92 19.58
N PHE A 308 -22.35 7.68 18.67
CA PHE A 308 -21.15 6.86 18.93
C PHE A 308 -19.86 7.46 18.37
N SER A 309 -19.95 8.57 17.65
CA SER A 309 -18.84 9.19 16.92
C SER A 309 -18.68 10.66 17.27
N HIS A 310 -17.43 11.11 17.40
CA HIS A 310 -17.09 12.49 17.75
C HIS A 310 -16.04 13.09 16.79
N LEU A 311 -16.30 14.30 16.31
CA LEU A 311 -15.32 15.11 15.57
C LEU A 311 -14.56 15.99 16.56
N ILE A 312 -13.23 15.82 16.63
CA ILE A 312 -12.35 16.49 17.58
C ILE A 312 -11.46 17.48 16.83
N GLN A 313 -11.73 18.77 17.01
CA GLN A 313 -10.92 19.82 16.42
C GLN A 313 -9.66 20.10 17.25
N SER A 314 -8.59 19.32 17.01
CA SER A 314 -7.29 19.51 17.67
C SER A 314 -6.13 19.02 16.81
N THR A 315 -4.90 19.25 17.27
CA THR A 315 -3.73 18.57 16.72
C THR A 315 -3.67 17.11 17.19
N PHE A 316 -2.90 16.28 16.49
CA PHE A 316 -2.72 14.86 16.87
C PHE A 316 -2.01 14.72 18.23
N ASP A 317 -1.03 15.60 18.50
CA ASP A 317 -0.28 15.64 19.77
C ASP A 317 -1.15 16.01 20.98
N GLU A 318 -2.19 16.82 20.77
CA GLU A 318 -3.17 17.12 21.81
C GLU A 318 -4.15 15.95 21.99
N ALA A 319 -4.63 15.38 20.88
CA ALA A 319 -5.64 14.32 20.91
C ALA A 319 -5.14 13.03 21.56
N VAL A 320 -3.85 12.69 21.40
CA VAL A 320 -3.27 11.45 21.95
C VAL A 320 -3.47 11.32 23.46
N GLN A 321 -3.55 12.45 24.18
CA GLN A 321 -3.76 12.48 25.63
C GLN A 321 -5.13 11.93 26.07
N HIS A 322 -6.08 11.82 25.14
CA HIS A 322 -7.42 11.30 25.39
C HIS A 322 -7.56 9.79 25.17
N PHE A 323 -6.54 9.11 24.67
CA PHE A 323 -6.58 7.68 24.34
C PHE A 323 -5.57 6.88 25.18
N PRO A 324 -5.95 5.71 25.72
CA PRO A 324 -5.04 4.84 26.46
C PRO A 324 -4.15 4.00 25.54
N ASP A 325 -2.93 3.69 26.00
CA ASP A 325 -1.95 2.80 25.35
C ASP A 325 -2.31 1.29 25.40
#